data_AF-A0A2V7W5V2-F1
#
_entry.id   AF-A0A2V7W5V2-F1
#
_cell.length_a   1.000
_cell.length_b   1.000
_cell.length_c   1.000
_cell.angle_alpha   90.00
_cell.angle_beta   90.00
_cell.angle_gamma   90.00
#
_symmetry.space_group_name_H-M   'P 1'
#
loop_
_entity.id
_entity.type
_entity.pdbx_description
1 polymer ?
#
loop_
_entity_poly.entity_id
_entity_poly.type
_entity_poly.pdbx_seq_one_letter_code
_entity_poly.pdbx_strand_id
1 'polypeptide(L)'
;MARSSCLPPAQVPRSARDDKLIVCVDLNGVLDAYGGWQGPEHWDPPREGAAEFLGSLREHGFRVVIFTTRFADDAKRWLVEHDLLQYVDEVTDRKPAAHVFVDDRAVCFRGDFDATLNDVLSFSAHWENQGVIPSREDGEESPAENVLAP
;
A
#
# COMPACT_ATOMS: atom_id res chain seq x y z
N MET A 1 18.23 52.85 15.93
CA MET A 1 17.33 51.73 15.55
C MET A 1 18.10 50.84 14.59
N ALA A 2 18.48 49.64 15.03
CA ALA A 2 19.36 48.75 14.28
C ALA A 2 18.64 48.12 13.08
N ARG A 3 19.26 48.22 11.90
CA ARG A 3 18.83 47.52 10.70
C ARG A 3 19.13 46.04 10.88
N SER A 4 18.08 45.22 10.88
CA SER A 4 18.18 43.77 10.81
C SER A 4 18.90 43.38 9.53
N SER A 5 20.16 42.95 9.63
CA SER A 5 20.88 42.37 8.49
C SER A 5 20.45 40.92 8.37
N CYS A 6 19.55 40.66 7.44
CA CYS A 6 19.36 39.32 6.90
C CYS A 6 20.69 38.87 6.28
N LEU A 7 21.34 37.91 6.95
CA LEU A 7 22.42 37.15 6.33
C LEU A 7 21.82 36.34 5.17
N PRO A 8 22.47 36.28 3.99
CA PRO A 8 22.06 35.35 2.95
C PRO A 8 22.17 33.92 3.50
N PRO A 9 21.35 32.96 3.03
CA PRO A 9 21.46 31.58 3.47
C PRO A 9 22.82 31.04 3.02
N ALA A 10 23.80 31.12 3.92
CA ALA A 10 25.05 30.42 3.82
C ALA A 10 24.72 28.93 3.83
N GLN A 11 24.85 28.34 2.64
CA GLN A 11 25.10 26.93 2.34
C GLN A 11 25.20 26.05 3.59
N VAL A 12 24.05 25.55 4.02
CA VAL A 12 24.00 24.48 5.02
C VAL A 12 24.68 23.26 4.39
N PRO A 13 25.70 22.66 5.04
CA PRO A 13 26.35 21.45 4.53
C PRO A 13 25.31 20.35 4.32
N ARG A 14 25.36 19.66 3.18
CA ARG A 14 24.41 18.58 2.81
C ARG A 14 24.35 17.43 3.82
N SER A 15 25.32 17.29 4.72
CA SER A 15 25.51 16.13 5.59
C SER A 15 24.64 16.10 6.87
N ALA A 16 23.41 16.62 6.82
CA ALA A 16 22.49 16.61 7.97
C ALA A 16 21.03 16.31 7.59
N ARG A 17 20.74 15.99 6.33
CA ARG A 17 19.45 15.43 5.94
C ARG A 17 19.57 13.92 5.95
N ASP A 18 18.51 13.24 6.34
CA ASP A 18 18.34 11.82 6.06
C ASP A 18 18.24 11.71 4.53
N ASP A 19 19.38 11.51 3.88
CA ASP A 19 19.55 11.58 2.42
C ASP A 19 18.89 10.41 1.68
N LYS A 20 18.25 9.50 2.42
CA LYS A 20 17.52 8.37 1.85
C LYS A 20 16.25 8.86 1.16
N LEU A 21 16.07 8.41 -0.08
CA LEU A 21 14.81 8.59 -0.78
C LEU A 21 13.70 7.87 -0.02
N ILE A 22 12.57 8.55 0.15
CA ILE A 22 11.40 8.02 0.84
C ILE A 22 10.50 7.30 -0.16
N VAL A 23 10.19 6.04 0.11
CA VAL A 23 9.11 5.30 -0.56
C VAL A 23 7.93 5.25 0.39
N CYS A 24 6.83 5.88 -0.01
CA CYS A 24 5.56 5.74 0.70
C CYS A 24 4.85 4.50 0.20
N VAL A 25 4.45 3.62 1.11
CA VAL A 25 3.76 2.38 0.81
C VAL A 25 2.41 2.43 1.52
N ASP A 26 1.32 2.27 0.80
CA ASP A 26 0.00 2.13 1.41
C ASP A 26 -0.10 0.80 2.19
N LEU A 27 -1.06 0.72 3.12
CA LEU A 27 -1.31 -0.49 3.89
C LEU A 27 -2.40 -1.36 3.25
N ASN A 28 -3.64 -0.84 3.17
CA ASN A 28 -4.82 -1.62 2.81
C ASN A 28 -4.98 -1.71 1.28
N GLY A 29 -4.69 -2.88 0.71
CA GLY A 29 -4.66 -3.08 -0.74
C GLY A 29 -3.25 -3.21 -1.29
N VAL A 30 -2.22 -2.90 -0.50
CA VAL A 30 -0.81 -3.05 -0.90
C VAL A 30 -0.12 -4.11 -0.05
N LEU A 31 -0.03 -3.89 1.27
CA LEU A 31 0.70 -4.79 2.17
C LEU A 31 -0.17 -5.94 2.70
N ASP A 32 -1.47 -5.76 2.77
CA ASP A 32 -2.41 -6.79 3.19
C ASP A 32 -3.21 -7.40 2.02
N ALA A 33 -3.96 -8.44 2.34
CA ALA A 33 -4.79 -9.15 1.37
C ALA A 33 -6.03 -8.37 0.93
N TYR A 34 -6.31 -7.21 1.52
CA TYR A 34 -7.52 -6.38 1.44
C TYR A 34 -8.52 -6.76 0.35
N GLY A 35 -9.72 -7.16 0.80
CA GLY A 35 -10.87 -7.47 -0.06
C GLY A 35 -11.95 -6.38 -0.04
N GLY A 36 -11.61 -5.19 0.47
CA GLY A 36 -12.56 -4.11 0.72
C GLY A 36 -12.78 -3.83 2.20
N TRP A 37 -13.33 -2.65 2.50
CA TRP A 37 -13.52 -2.18 3.86
C TRP A 37 -14.57 -3.00 4.62
N GLN A 38 -14.18 -3.55 5.78
CA GLN A 38 -15.06 -4.35 6.65
C GLN A 38 -15.24 -3.76 8.05
N GLY A 39 -14.70 -2.56 8.31
CA GLY A 39 -14.79 -1.88 9.60
C GLY A 39 -13.43 -1.55 10.21
N PRO A 40 -13.41 -0.71 11.28
CA PRO A 40 -12.17 -0.25 11.90
C PRO A 40 -11.43 -1.36 12.68
N GLU A 41 -12.16 -2.38 13.16
CA GLU A 41 -11.59 -3.49 13.92
C GLU A 41 -11.12 -4.66 13.05
N HIS A 42 -11.53 -4.71 11.78
CA HIS A 42 -11.14 -5.78 10.85
C HIS A 42 -9.77 -5.51 10.27
N TRP A 43 -8.85 -6.48 10.35
CA TRP A 43 -7.52 -6.42 9.76
C TRP A 43 -7.27 -7.68 8.93
N ASP A 44 -6.92 -7.50 7.67
CA ASP A 44 -6.54 -8.61 6.79
C ASP A 44 -5.08 -9.04 7.06
N PRO A 45 -4.72 -10.31 6.81
CA PRO A 45 -3.33 -10.75 6.94
C PRO A 45 -2.45 -10.10 5.87
N PRO A 46 -1.12 -10.09 6.07
CA PRO A 46 -0.18 -9.65 5.04
C PRO A 46 -0.38 -10.42 3.74
N ARG A 47 -0.22 -9.71 2.61
CA ARG A 47 -0.16 -10.31 1.29
C ARG A 47 1.13 -11.11 1.12
N GLU A 48 1.06 -12.22 0.38
CA GLU A 48 2.25 -12.96 -0.03
C GLU A 48 3.25 -12.03 -0.76
N GLY A 49 4.51 -12.05 -0.33
CA GLY A 49 5.56 -11.18 -0.87
C GLY A 49 5.71 -9.81 -0.19
N ALA A 50 4.83 -9.44 0.75
CA ALA A 50 4.88 -8.12 1.41
C ALA A 50 6.17 -7.91 2.24
N ALA A 51 6.61 -8.94 2.97
CA ALA A 51 7.82 -8.88 3.78
C ALA A 51 9.08 -8.75 2.89
N GLU A 52 9.16 -9.56 1.83
CA GLU A 52 10.24 -9.55 0.86
C GLU A 52 10.32 -8.21 0.12
N PHE A 53 9.16 -7.65 -0.23
CA PHE A 53 9.08 -6.32 -0.84
C PHE A 53 9.63 -5.23 0.07
N LEU A 54 9.18 -5.16 1.33
CA LEU A 54 9.66 -4.17 2.30
C LEU A 54 11.15 -4.36 2.61
N GLY A 55 11.61 -5.61 2.76
CA GLY A 55 13.02 -5.95 2.93
C GLY A 55 13.87 -5.47 1.76
N SER A 56 13.43 -5.73 0.53
CA SER A 56 14.11 -5.28 -0.68
C SER A 56 14.21 -3.74 -0.77
N LEU A 57 13.15 -3.00 -0.40
CA LEU A 57 13.24 -1.54 -0.31
C LEU A 57 14.37 -1.08 0.65
N ARG A 58 14.50 -1.75 1.80
CA ARG A 58 15.55 -1.45 2.78
C ARG A 58 16.95 -1.80 2.27
N GLU A 59 17.10 -2.96 1.63
CA GLU A 59 18.35 -3.39 1.00
C GLU A 59 18.83 -2.41 -0.09
N HIS A 60 17.89 -1.81 -0.82
CA HIS A 60 18.17 -0.77 -1.82
C HIS A 60 18.36 0.63 -1.22
N GLY A 61 18.38 0.76 0.11
CA GLY A 61 18.72 1.99 0.82
C GLY A 61 17.57 2.99 0.97
N PHE A 62 16.33 2.61 0.69
CA PHE A 62 15.18 3.49 0.86
C PHE A 62 14.80 3.66 2.34
N ARG A 63 14.25 4.84 2.65
CA ARG A 63 13.45 5.05 3.85
C ARG A 63 12.01 4.65 3.53
N VAL A 64 11.47 3.72 4.30
CA VAL A 64 10.13 3.16 4.07
C VAL A 64 9.16 3.83 5.02
N VAL A 65 8.13 4.45 4.46
CA VAL A 65 7.06 5.11 5.22
C VAL A 65 5.75 4.45 4.87
N ILE A 66 5.06 3.90 5.86
CA ILE A 66 3.68 3.44 5.65
C ILE A 66 2.78 4.66 5.65
N PHE A 67 2.12 4.88 4.52
CA PHE A 67 1.22 6.01 4.31
C PHE A 67 -0.21 5.49 4.24
N THR A 68 -0.94 5.59 5.34
CA THR A 68 -2.24 4.92 5.50
C THR A 68 -3.26 5.84 6.14
N THR A 69 -4.54 5.60 5.86
CA THR A 69 -5.67 6.25 6.53
C THR A 69 -6.03 5.59 7.87
N ARG A 70 -5.45 4.43 8.18
CA ARG A 70 -5.62 3.76 9.47
C ARG A 70 -4.93 4.56 10.57
N PHE A 71 -5.44 4.45 11.80
CA PHE A 71 -4.79 5.10 12.94
C PHE A 71 -3.37 4.55 13.14
N ALA A 72 -2.40 5.45 13.28
CA ALA A 72 -0.98 5.09 13.20
C ALA A 72 -0.55 4.03 14.23
N ASP A 73 -1.09 4.08 15.45
CA ASP A 73 -0.73 3.10 16.48
C ASP A 73 -1.36 1.71 16.22
N ASP A 74 -2.53 1.65 15.60
CA ASP A 74 -3.16 0.38 15.24
C ASP A 74 -2.43 -0.27 14.06
N ALA A 75 -2.07 0.53 13.04
CA ALA A 75 -1.24 0.07 11.93
C ALA A 75 0.14 -0.42 12.42
N LYS A 76 0.79 0.29 13.35
CA LYS A 76 2.04 -0.19 13.97
C LYS A 76 1.85 -1.52 14.70
N ARG A 77 0.73 -1.71 15.40
CA ARG A 77 0.43 -2.94 16.13
C ARG A 77 0.32 -4.13 15.18
N TRP A 78 -0.40 -3.95 14.06
CA TRP A 78 -0.49 -4.92 12.99
C TRP A 78 0.89 -5.25 12.38
N LEU A 79 1.72 -4.22 12.12
CA LEU A 79 3.09 -4.41 11.62
C LEU A 79 3.98 -5.20 12.60
N VAL A 80 3.79 -5.04 13.91
CA VAL A 80 4.51 -5.82 14.94
C VAL A 80 4.04 -7.27 14.96
N GLU A 81 2.72 -7.49 14.95
CA GLU A 81 2.12 -8.82 14.97
C GLU A 81 2.60 -9.69 13.79
N HIS A 82 2.86 -9.06 12.65
CA HIS A 82 3.29 -9.72 11.43
C HIS A 82 4.80 -9.62 11.13
N ASP A 83 5.62 -9.16 12.08
CA ASP A 83 7.08 -9.02 11.93
C ASP A 83 7.52 -8.13 10.75
N LEU A 84 6.71 -7.13 10.41
CA LEU A 84 6.96 -6.17 9.31
C LEU A 84 7.54 -4.84 9.81
N LEU A 85 7.32 -4.48 11.07
CA LEU A 85 7.75 -3.18 11.61
C LEU A 85 9.27 -2.96 11.49
N GLN A 86 10.07 -4.03 11.51
CA GLN A 86 11.53 -3.97 11.36
C GLN A 86 11.99 -3.34 10.03
N TYR A 87 11.13 -3.31 9.01
CA TYR A 87 11.41 -2.71 7.71
C TYR A 87 10.87 -1.28 7.55
N VAL A 88 10.14 -0.76 8.54
CA VAL A 88 9.38 0.48 8.45
C VAL A 88 10.01 1.56 9.33
N ASP A 89 10.31 2.73 8.75
CA ASP A 89 10.88 3.85 9.50
C ASP A 89 9.80 4.77 10.12
N GLU A 90 8.61 4.86 9.49
CA GLU A 90 7.51 5.71 9.95
C GLU A 90 6.15 5.18 9.48
N VAL A 91 5.10 5.47 10.26
CA VAL A 91 3.69 5.28 9.88
C VAL A 91 2.99 6.62 10.03
N THR A 92 2.32 7.10 8.98
CA THR A 92 1.72 8.45 8.96
C THR A 92 0.50 8.53 8.03
N ASP A 93 -0.41 9.45 8.35
CA ASP A 93 -1.54 9.89 7.50
C ASP A 93 -1.27 11.26 6.87
N ARG A 94 -0.08 11.84 7.09
CA ARG A 94 0.34 13.14 6.58
C ARG A 94 1.26 12.97 5.38
N LYS A 95 0.91 13.61 4.26
CA LYS A 95 1.66 13.53 2.99
C LYS A 95 3.16 13.79 3.17
N PRO A 96 4.02 12.77 3.01
CA PRO A 96 5.47 12.95 3.10
C PRO A 96 6.02 13.57 1.82
N ALA A 97 7.22 14.16 1.90
CA ALA A 97 8.00 14.57 0.73
C ALA A 97 8.67 13.36 0.07
N ALA A 98 7.84 12.41 -0.41
CA ALA A 98 8.28 11.12 -0.93
C ALA A 98 8.95 11.23 -2.30
N HIS A 99 9.87 10.29 -2.57
CA HIS A 99 10.37 10.03 -3.92
C HIS A 99 9.28 9.39 -4.79
N VAL A 100 8.54 8.43 -4.23
CA VAL A 100 7.45 7.73 -4.92
C VAL A 100 6.42 7.20 -3.92
N PHE A 101 5.19 7.00 -4.39
CA PHE A 101 4.09 6.38 -3.67
C PHE A 101 3.73 5.04 -4.34
N VAL A 102 3.56 4.00 -3.53
CA VAL A 102 3.07 2.67 -3.91
C VAL A 102 1.73 2.49 -3.23
N ASP A 103 0.65 2.53 -4.01
CA ASP A 103 -0.71 2.65 -3.52
C ASP A 103 -1.63 1.98 -4.54
N ASP A 104 -2.55 1.13 -4.08
CA ASP A 104 -3.42 0.35 -4.94
C ASP A 104 -4.47 1.22 -5.64
N ARG A 105 -4.74 2.43 -5.14
CA ARG A 105 -5.72 3.39 -5.64
C ARG A 105 -5.12 4.62 -6.31
N ALA A 106 -3.81 4.60 -6.63
CA ALA A 106 -3.15 5.72 -7.30
C ALA A 106 -3.26 5.66 -8.83
N VAL A 107 -3.61 6.80 -9.43
CA VAL A 107 -3.46 7.06 -10.87
C VAL A 107 -2.18 7.86 -11.11
N CYS A 108 -1.29 7.34 -11.97
CA CYS A 108 -0.03 8.01 -12.30
C CYS A 108 -0.26 9.12 -13.33
N PHE A 109 -0.14 10.39 -12.90
CA PHE A 109 -0.22 11.54 -13.81
C PHE A 109 1.01 11.62 -14.71
N ARG A 110 0.81 11.56 -16.03
CA ARG A 110 1.87 11.55 -17.04
C ARG A 110 2.00 12.85 -17.84
N GLY A 111 1.40 13.94 -17.35
CA GLY A 111 1.43 15.24 -18.02
C GLY A 111 0.25 15.53 -18.95
N ASP A 112 -0.76 14.66 -18.98
CA ASP A 112 -1.96 14.79 -19.82
C ASP A 112 -3.22 14.65 -18.95
N PHE A 113 -4.04 15.69 -18.89
CA PHE A 113 -5.24 15.71 -18.05
C PHE A 113 -6.40 14.90 -18.64
N ASP A 114 -6.57 14.85 -19.96
CA ASP A 114 -7.66 14.11 -20.58
C ASP A 114 -7.42 12.61 -20.47
N ALA A 115 -6.17 12.17 -20.70
CA ALA A 115 -5.76 10.79 -20.46
C ALA A 115 -5.92 10.40 -18.98
N THR A 116 -5.51 11.29 -18.06
CA THR A 116 -5.64 11.04 -16.61
C THR A 116 -7.10 10.97 -16.18
N LEU A 117 -7.99 11.79 -16.74
CA LEU A 117 -9.42 11.69 -16.46
C LEU A 117 -9.97 10.34 -16.90
N ASN A 118 -9.57 9.83 -18.06
CA ASN A 118 -9.97 8.50 -18.51
C ASN A 118 -9.44 7.40 -17.57
N ASP A 119 -8.18 7.51 -17.13
CA ASP A 119 -7.60 6.59 -16.15
C ASP A 119 -8.41 6.61 -14.84
N VAL A 120 -8.79 7.79 -14.33
CA VAL A 120 -9.60 7.94 -13.11
C VAL A 120 -11.00 7.34 -13.29
N LEU A 121 -11.66 7.60 -14.42
CA LEU A 121 -13.03 7.12 -14.66
C LEU A 121 -13.11 5.60 -14.89
N SER A 122 -12.04 5.00 -15.40
CA SER A 122 -11.96 3.55 -15.66
C SER A 122 -11.19 2.77 -14.58
N PHE A 123 -10.71 3.47 -13.55
CA PHE A 123 -9.90 2.86 -12.49
C PHE A 123 -10.69 1.78 -11.73
N SER A 124 -10.02 0.65 -11.51
CA SER A 124 -10.44 -0.38 -10.57
C SER A 124 -9.21 -0.94 -9.87
N ALA A 125 -9.28 -1.10 -8.55
CA ALA A 125 -8.18 -1.65 -7.77
C ALA A 125 -8.02 -3.16 -8.06
N HIS A 126 -6.80 -3.68 -7.93
CA HIS A 126 -6.48 -5.06 -8.33
C HIS A 126 -7.26 -6.14 -7.55
N TRP A 127 -7.77 -5.82 -6.38
CA TRP A 127 -8.57 -6.71 -5.53
C TRP A 127 -10.07 -6.66 -5.82
N GLU A 128 -10.58 -5.63 -6.49
CA GLU A 128 -12.03 -5.45 -6.73
C GLU A 128 -12.62 -6.54 -7.64
N ASN A 129 -11.80 -7.17 -8.48
CA ASN A 129 -12.25 -8.18 -9.45
C ASN A 129 -11.95 -9.64 -9.05
N GLN A 130 -11.40 -9.87 -7.85
CA GLN A 130 -11.07 -11.22 -7.37
C GLN A 130 -12.24 -11.93 -6.68
N GLY A 131 -13.39 -11.24 -6.53
CA GLY A 131 -14.61 -11.75 -5.87
C GLY A 131 -15.65 -12.39 -6.78
N VAL A 132 -15.43 -12.49 -8.10
CA VAL A 132 -16.33 -13.25 -8.98
C VAL A 132 -15.96 -14.73 -8.89
N ILE A 133 -16.46 -15.42 -7.86
CA ILE A 133 -16.66 -16.86 -7.95
C ILE A 133 -17.75 -17.04 -9.03
N PRO A 134 -17.49 -17.74 -10.16
CA PRO A 134 -18.59 -18.07 -11.06
C PRO A 134 -19.61 -18.85 -10.25
N SER A 135 -20.82 -18.29 -10.12
CA SER A 135 -21.97 -19.03 -9.61
C SER A 135 -22.02 -20.33 -10.39
N ARG A 136 -21.85 -21.47 -9.70
CA ARG A 136 -22.08 -22.79 -10.30
C ARG A 136 -23.45 -22.72 -10.93
N GLU A 137 -23.51 -22.88 -12.24
CA GLU A 137 -24.78 -23.06 -12.93
C GLU A 137 -25.43 -24.31 -12.32
N ASP A 138 -26.64 -24.13 -11.79
CA ASP A 138 -27.47 -25.23 -11.34
C ASP A 138 -27.76 -26.13 -12.56
N GLY A 139 -27.12 -27.28 -12.63
CA GLY A 139 -27.49 -28.30 -13.62
C GLY A 139 -26.38 -29.25 -14.03
N GLU A 140 -25.90 -30.08 -13.11
CA GLU A 140 -25.44 -31.42 -13.50
C GLU A 140 -25.96 -32.43 -12.48
N GLU A 141 -27.00 -33.16 -12.89
CA GLU A 141 -27.52 -34.31 -12.17
C GLU A 141 -26.41 -35.35 -11.99
N SER A 142 -26.21 -35.76 -10.74
CA SER A 142 -25.41 -36.93 -10.38
C SER A 142 -25.98 -38.18 -11.09
N PRO A 143 -25.18 -38.94 -11.86
CA PRO A 143 -25.64 -40.27 -12.26
C PRO A 143 -25.68 -41.15 -11.02
N ALA A 144 -26.86 -41.70 -10.74
CA ALA A 144 -27.08 -42.66 -9.67
C ALA A 144 -26.14 -43.86 -9.82
N GLU A 145 -25.45 -44.20 -8.72
CA GLU A 145 -24.80 -45.50 -8.53
C GLU A 145 -25.84 -46.62 -8.72
N ASN A 146 -25.63 -47.48 -9.72
CA ASN A 146 -26.31 -48.76 -9.79
C ASN A 146 -25.29 -49.87 -9.48
N VAL A 147 -25.26 -50.27 -8.22
CA VAL A 147 -24.51 -51.42 -7.67
C VAL A 147 -25.53 -52.51 -7.39
N LEU A 148 -25.62 -53.55 -8.24
CA LEU A 148 -25.22 -54.96 -8.00
C LEU A 148 -26.38 -55.89 -8.42
N ALA A 149 -26.29 -56.60 -9.56
CA ALA A 149 -25.99 -58.05 -9.72
C ALA A 149 -27.14 -59.01 -9.27
N PRO A 150 -27.23 -60.27 -9.74
CA PRO A 150 -26.26 -61.09 -10.49
C PRO A 150 -26.59 -61.35 -11.96
#